data_AF-A0A1H3N3I8-F1
#
_entry.id   AF-A0A1H3N3I8-F1
#
_cell.length_a   1.000
_cell.length_b   1.000
_cell.length_c   1.000
_cell.angle_alpha   90.00
_cell.angle_beta   90.00
_cell.angle_gamma   90.00
#
_symmetry.space_group_name_H-M   'P 1'
#
loop_
_entity.id
_entity.type
_entity.pdbx_description
1 polymer ?
#
loop_
_entity_poly.entity_id
_entity_poly.type
_entity_poly.pdbx_seq_one_letter_code
_entity_poly.pdbx_strand_id
1 'polypeptide(L)'
;MITIIKELDNSEYAIYSFGPTIDICEQYPERYERWRFKILKDKITFEEGYVLLDDMPKEHFQLFYKCAFKVYKQVEECCGMENFKNIDLPDQISFII
;
A
#
# COMPACT_ATOMS: atom_id res chain seq x y z
N MET A 1 -4.19 -1.95 14.66
CA MET A 1 -3.50 -2.75 13.63
C MET A 1 -3.79 -2.12 12.27
N ILE A 2 -2.78 -1.97 11.42
CA ILE A 2 -2.94 -1.48 10.05
C ILE A 2 -2.89 -2.66 9.09
N THR A 3 -3.71 -2.57 8.05
CA THR A 3 -3.77 -3.52 6.96
C THR A 3 -3.66 -2.79 5.64
N ILE A 4 -2.82 -3.32 4.76
CA ILE A 4 -2.71 -2.94 3.34
C ILE A 4 -3.36 -4.08 2.57
N ILE A 5 -4.35 -3.79 1.74
CA ILE A 5 -5.15 -4.78 1.00
C ILE A 5 -5.09 -4.44 -0.48
N LYS A 6 -4.70 -5.40 -1.31
CA LYS A 6 -4.62 -5.24 -2.76
C LYS A 6 -6.03 -5.19 -3.35
N GLU A 7 -6.31 -4.14 -4.10
CA GLU A 7 -7.59 -3.97 -4.80
C GLU A 7 -7.48 -4.32 -6.28
N LEU A 8 -6.31 -4.04 -6.87
CA LEU A 8 -6.03 -4.30 -8.28
C LEU A 8 -4.54 -4.59 -8.45
N ASP A 9 -4.23 -5.51 -9.34
CA ASP A 9 -2.86 -5.83 -9.75
C ASP A 9 -2.83 -6.08 -11.26
N ASN A 10 -1.95 -5.39 -11.99
CA ASN A 10 -1.73 -5.60 -13.41
C ASN A 10 -0.24 -5.43 -13.77
N SER A 11 0.08 -5.48 -15.05
CA SER A 11 1.47 -5.41 -15.54
C SER A 11 2.15 -4.05 -15.33
N GLU A 12 1.39 -2.98 -15.17
CA GLU A 12 1.90 -1.61 -15.05
C GLU A 12 1.93 -1.13 -13.59
N TYR A 13 0.88 -1.45 -12.83
CA TYR A 13 0.73 -0.98 -11.46
C TYR A 13 -0.17 -1.89 -10.62
N ALA A 14 -0.10 -1.70 -9.31
CA ALA A 14 -1.08 -2.22 -8.36
C ALA A 14 -1.72 -1.08 -7.56
N ILE A 15 -2.96 -1.29 -7.15
CA ILE A 15 -3.68 -0.39 -6.23
C ILE A 15 -3.89 -1.14 -4.93
N TYR A 16 -3.62 -0.45 -3.84
CA TYR A 16 -3.79 -0.92 -2.48
C TYR A 16 -4.66 0.07 -1.70
N SER A 17 -5.58 -0.43 -0.87
CA SER A 17 -6.10 0.35 0.26
C SER A 17 -5.32 0.07 1.53
N PHE A 18 -5.17 1.09 2.38
CA PHE A 18 -4.54 0.98 3.68
C PHE A 18 -5.31 1.74 4.76
N GLY A 19 -5.19 1.26 5.98
CA GLY A 19 -5.82 1.83 7.16
C GLY A 19 -6.03 0.76 8.23
N PRO A 20 -6.82 1.05 9.27
CA PRO A 20 -7.32 0.04 10.19
C PRO A 20 -8.01 -1.11 9.44
N THR A 21 -8.20 -2.26 10.10
CA THR A 21 -8.95 -3.38 9.49
C THR A 21 -10.33 -2.93 9.01
N ILE A 22 -10.85 -3.58 7.98
CA ILE A 22 -12.20 -3.30 7.46
C ILE A 22 -13.23 -3.34 8.59
N ASP A 23 -13.19 -4.38 9.43
CA ASP A 23 -14.07 -4.52 10.59
C ASP A 23 -14.04 -3.30 11.54
N ILE A 24 -12.87 -2.71 11.77
CA ILE A 24 -12.75 -1.52 12.64
C ILE A 24 -13.36 -0.29 11.97
N CYS A 25 -13.18 -0.15 10.64
CA CYS A 25 -13.75 0.96 9.89
C CYS A 25 -15.28 0.83 9.80
N GLU A 26 -15.81 -0.39 9.64
CA GLU A 26 -17.26 -0.64 9.65
C GLU A 26 -17.89 -0.42 11.03
N GLN A 27 -17.18 -0.75 12.11
CA GLN A 27 -17.65 -0.50 13.48
C GLN A 27 -17.63 0.98 13.88
N TYR A 28 -16.67 1.76 13.36
CA TYR A 28 -16.49 3.17 13.71
C TYR A 28 -16.22 4.03 12.46
N PRO A 29 -17.18 4.12 11.52
CA PRO A 29 -17.00 4.79 10.23
C PRO A 29 -16.78 6.30 10.36
N GLU A 30 -17.17 6.92 11.47
CA GLU A 30 -16.92 8.34 11.76
C GLU A 30 -15.51 8.63 12.27
N ARG A 31 -14.74 7.58 12.62
CA ARG A 31 -13.40 7.71 13.22
C ARG A 31 -12.29 7.18 12.34
N TYR A 32 -12.60 6.18 11.52
CA TYR A 32 -11.60 5.47 10.74
C TYR A 32 -12.00 5.40 9.28
N GLU A 33 -11.04 5.80 8.46
CA GLU A 33 -11.13 5.75 7.01
C GLU A 33 -9.98 4.89 6.48
N ARG A 34 -10.19 4.33 5.29
CA ARG A 34 -9.15 3.67 4.50
C ARG A 34 -8.89 4.50 3.26
N TRP A 35 -7.63 4.65 2.89
CA TRP A 35 -7.21 5.39 1.71
C TRP A 35 -6.47 4.48 0.75
N ARG A 36 -6.37 4.91 -0.50
CA ARG A 36 -5.78 4.15 -1.59
C ARG A 36 -4.52 4.79 -2.10
N PHE A 37 -3.58 3.95 -2.46
CA PHE A 37 -2.39 4.34 -3.19
C PHE A 37 -2.10 3.35 -4.30
N LYS A 38 -1.40 3.86 -5.30
CA LYS A 38 -0.90 3.12 -6.44
C LYS A 38 0.60 2.87 -6.25
N ILE A 39 1.04 1.69 -6.68
CA ILE A 39 2.44 1.30 -6.78
C ILE A 39 2.76 1.07 -8.26
N LEU A 40 3.76 1.78 -8.77
CA LEU A 40 4.18 1.74 -10.17
C LEU A 40 5.27 0.68 -10.35
N LYS A 41 5.00 -0.36 -11.15
CA LYS A 41 5.93 -1.49 -11.31
C LYS A 41 7.14 -1.16 -12.19
N ASP A 42 7.09 -0.06 -12.94
CA ASP A 42 8.23 0.45 -13.71
C ASP A 42 9.22 1.30 -12.91
N LYS A 43 8.86 1.66 -11.68
CA LYS A 43 9.69 2.46 -10.77
C LYS A 43 10.25 1.58 -9.66
N ILE A 44 11.48 1.13 -9.84
CA ILE A 44 12.19 0.29 -8.87
C ILE A 44 12.63 1.05 -7.62
N THR A 45 12.71 2.38 -7.67
CA THR A 45 13.04 3.22 -6.51
C THR A 45 11.78 3.59 -5.74
N PHE A 46 11.89 3.59 -4.41
CA PHE A 46 10.77 3.93 -3.53
C PHE A 46 10.31 5.37 -3.74
N GLU A 47 11.23 6.31 -3.93
CA GLU A 47 10.96 7.75 -4.03
C GLU A 47 10.04 8.14 -5.19
N GLU A 48 10.00 7.34 -6.25
CA GLU A 48 9.25 7.65 -7.48
C GLU A 48 8.05 6.72 -7.73
N GLY A 49 7.95 5.62 -6.99
CA GLY A 49 7.12 4.50 -7.40
C GLY A 49 5.79 4.35 -6.69
N TYR A 50 5.34 5.37 -5.97
CA TYR A 50 4.00 5.42 -5.38
C TYR A 50 3.24 6.68 -5.75
N VAL A 51 1.91 6.57 -5.76
CA VAL A 51 1.00 7.71 -5.95
C VAL A 51 -0.17 7.57 -4.97
N LEU A 52 -0.40 8.57 -4.13
CA LEU A 52 -1.60 8.65 -3.30
C LEU A 52 -2.81 8.99 -4.20
N LEU A 53 -3.91 8.23 -4.08
CA LEU A 53 -5.07 8.36 -4.94
C LEU A 53 -6.23 9.13 -4.31
N ASP A 54 -6.33 9.10 -2.99
CA ASP A 54 -7.41 9.75 -2.24
C ASP A 54 -6.92 11.05 -1.57
N ASP A 55 -7.85 11.98 -1.32
CA ASP A 55 -7.55 13.19 -0.54
C ASP A 55 -7.38 12.80 0.93
N MET A 56 -6.14 12.91 1.43
CA MET A 56 -5.76 12.46 2.76
C MET A 56 -5.30 13.65 3.61
N PRO A 57 -5.75 13.76 4.87
CA PRO A 57 -5.19 14.70 5.82
C PRO A 57 -3.68 14.53 5.99
N LYS A 58 -2.94 15.65 5.97
CA LYS A 58 -1.46 15.65 6.05
C LYS A 58 -0.90 14.90 7.26
N GLU A 59 -1.63 14.84 8.36
CA GLU A 59 -1.26 14.10 9.57
C GLU A 59 -1.10 12.58 9.32
N HIS A 60 -1.71 12.03 8.27
CA HIS A 60 -1.63 10.62 7.93
C HIS A 60 -0.55 10.31 6.86
N PHE A 61 0.15 11.32 6.33
CA PHE A 61 1.17 11.10 5.28
C PHE A 61 2.32 10.19 5.74
N GLN A 62 2.69 10.25 7.02
CA GLN A 62 3.71 9.35 7.55
C GLN A 62 3.25 7.88 7.50
N LEU A 63 1.96 7.62 7.75
CA LEU A 63 1.40 6.28 7.63
C LEU A 63 1.38 5.82 6.18
N PHE A 64 1.00 6.71 5.25
CA PHE A 64 1.06 6.45 3.81
C PHE A 64 2.46 5.99 3.37
N TYR A 65 3.51 6.76 3.68
CA TYR A 65 4.88 6.40 3.32
C TYR A 65 5.32 5.07 3.93
N LYS A 66 4.95 4.80 5.19
CA LYS A 66 5.19 3.49 5.83
C LYS A 66 4.51 2.35 5.07
N CYS A 67 3.27 2.54 4.60
CA CYS A 67 2.54 1.51 3.86
C CYS A 67 3.19 1.22 2.51
N ALA A 68 3.50 2.27 1.73
CA ALA A 68 4.21 2.10 0.47
C ALA A 68 5.57 1.39 0.68
N PHE A 69 6.32 1.80 1.70
CA PHE A 69 7.62 1.18 2.00
C PHE A 69 7.49 -0.31 2.35
N LYS A 70 6.44 -0.71 3.08
CA LYS A 70 6.18 -2.12 3.41
C LYS A 70 5.95 -2.98 2.17
N VAL A 71 5.26 -2.46 1.15
CA VAL A 71 5.09 -3.16 -0.14
C VAL A 71 6.44 -3.35 -0.82
N TYR A 72 7.23 -2.28 -0.95
CA TYR A 72 8.57 -2.34 -1.56
C TYR A 72 9.50 -3.33 -0.85
N LYS A 73 9.53 -3.28 0.48
CA LYS A 73 10.34 -4.20 1.27
C LYS A 73 9.95 -5.67 1.06
N GLN A 74 8.64 -5.95 0.93
CA GLN A 74 8.18 -7.31 0.65
C GLN A 74 8.67 -7.79 -0.72
N VAL A 75 8.65 -6.92 -1.73
CA VAL A 75 9.15 -7.23 -3.09
C VAL A 75 10.65 -7.52 -3.05
N GLU A 76 11.41 -6.65 -2.38
CA GLU A 76 12.86 -6.78 -2.21
C GLU A 76 13.22 -8.12 -1.53
N GLU A 77 12.52 -8.49 -0.46
CA GLU A 77 12.76 -9.72 0.30
C GLU A 77 12.35 -11.00 -0.45
N CYS A 78 11.29 -10.97 -1.26
CA CYS A 78 10.75 -12.17 -1.90
C CYS A 78 11.38 -12.48 -3.27
N CYS A 79 11.65 -11.47 -4.10
CA CYS A 79 11.97 -11.69 -5.51
C CYS A 79 13.04 -10.76 -6.08
N GLY A 80 13.51 -9.79 -5.29
CA GLY A 80 14.39 -8.72 -5.76
C GLY A 80 13.66 -7.65 -6.58
N MET A 81 14.10 -6.41 -6.45
CA MET A 81 13.47 -5.27 -7.13
C MET A 81 13.60 -5.35 -8.66
N GLU A 82 14.58 -6.08 -9.19
CA GLU A 82 14.75 -6.32 -10.63
C GLU A 82 13.57 -7.10 -11.26
N ASN A 83 12.84 -7.89 -10.47
CA ASN A 83 11.73 -8.72 -10.94
C ASN A 83 10.35 -8.08 -10.72
N PHE A 84 10.29 -6.85 -10.22
CA PHE A 84 9.06 -6.21 -9.74
C PHE A 84 7.89 -6.19 -10.76
N LYS A 85 8.19 -6.05 -12.06
CA LYS A 85 7.18 -6.09 -13.13
C LYS A 85 6.54 -7.46 -13.36
N ASN A 86 7.25 -8.52 -12.98
CA ASN A 86 6.89 -9.90 -13.32
C ASN A 86 6.38 -10.70 -12.11
N ILE A 87 6.17 -10.03 -10.98
CA ILE A 87 5.65 -10.66 -9.76
C ILE A 87 4.22 -10.23 -9.48
N ASP A 88 3.48 -11.17 -8.90
CA ASP A 88 2.23 -10.89 -8.23
C ASP A 88 2.55 -10.28 -6.88
N LEU A 89 1.99 -9.10 -6.62
CA LEU A 89 2.23 -8.39 -5.37
C LEU A 89 1.37 -8.99 -4.25
N PRO A 90 1.79 -8.89 -2.98
CA PRO A 90 1.07 -9.51 -1.88
C PRO A 90 -0.37 -9.00 -1.80
N ASP A 91 -1.33 -9.90 -1.61
CA ASP A 91 -2.75 -9.55 -1.49
C ASP A 91 -3.02 -8.75 -0.20
N GLN A 92 -2.28 -9.04 0.87
CA GLN A 92 -2.43 -8.36 2.14
C GLN A 92 -1.11 -8.26 2.91
N ILE A 93 -0.88 -7.12 3.55
CA ILE A 93 0.21 -6.90 4.51
C ILE A 93 -0.41 -6.32 5.77
N SER A 94 -0.04 -6.85 6.95
CA SER A 94 -0.55 -6.35 8.24
C SER A 94 0.60 -6.03 9.19
N PHE A 95 0.47 -4.92 9.94
CA PHE A 95 1.48 -4.53 10.91
C PHE A 95 0.91 -3.64 12.02
N ILE A 96 1.69 -3.49 13.10
CA ILE A 96 1.40 -2.59 14.22
C ILE A 96 2.21 -1.30 14.00
N ILE A 97 1.58 -0.13 14.21
CA ILE A 97 2.24 1.19 14.15
C ILE A 97 3.01 1.44 15.45
#